data_AF-A0A7Y0HXL4-F1
#
_entry.id   AF-A0A7Y0HXL4-F1
#
_cell.length_a   1.000
_cell.length_b   1.000
_cell.length_c   1.000
_cell.angle_alpha   90.00
_cell.angle_beta   90.00
_cell.angle_gamma   90.00
#
_symmetry.space_group_name_H-M   'P 1'
#
loop_
_entity.id
_entity.type
_entity.pdbx_description
1 polymer ?
#
loop_
_entity_poly.entity_id
_entity_poly.type
_entity_poly.pdbx_seq_one_letter_code
_entity_poly.pdbx_strand_id
1 'polypeptide(L)'
;MENTETATVEENQTKDAEQAGTVESVAKPEESPAVEQKPQDDAKPPLRELPLEEQLSVWQKTARKHEDQAKANKRDLDKANADLSERETELLEARIENAKLHLKLDHPELPDALIATCDRTDPDSVKAWGEQMSEIWGASHGSGRKAAINETMQSFNRTLHSESNTPSGKTGSPSFNDLMQQRLKEARAQYSKEK
;
A
#
# COMPACT_ATOMS: atom_id res chain seq x y z
N MET A 1 -53.72 -3.57 26.65
CA MET A 1 -52.67 -2.70 26.08
C MET A 1 -52.63 -3.00 24.61
N GLU A 2 -52.76 -1.98 23.80
CA GLU A 2 -53.24 -2.09 22.41
C GLU A 2 -52.19 -2.60 21.41
N ASN A 3 -52.71 -3.09 20.28
CA ASN A 3 -51.94 -3.33 19.07
C ASN A 3 -51.58 -1.99 18.41
N THR A 4 -50.39 -1.90 17.81
CA THR A 4 -50.08 -0.88 16.80
C THR A 4 -49.31 -1.51 15.64
N GLU A 5 -50.05 -1.94 14.62
CA GLU A 5 -49.53 -1.94 13.26
C GLU A 5 -49.71 -0.54 12.67
N THR A 6 -48.71 -0.04 11.94
CA THR A 6 -48.93 0.79 10.75
C THR A 6 -47.64 0.85 9.96
N ALA A 7 -47.73 0.55 8.66
CA ALA A 7 -46.64 0.73 7.70
C ALA A 7 -47.06 1.75 6.64
N THR A 8 -46.12 2.56 6.18
CA THR A 8 -46.25 3.37 4.97
C THR A 8 -44.87 3.60 4.34
N VAL A 9 -44.87 3.79 3.03
CA VAL A 9 -43.70 3.81 2.13
C VAL A 9 -43.92 4.95 1.10
N GLU A 10 -42.88 5.34 0.34
CA GLU A 10 -42.94 6.22 -0.85
C GLU A 10 -43.23 7.74 -0.60
N GLU A 11 -42.71 8.71 -1.38
CA GLU A 11 -41.71 8.68 -2.47
C GLU A 11 -41.01 10.06 -2.69
N ASN A 12 -39.87 10.03 -3.40
CA ASN A 12 -39.19 11.03 -4.26
C ASN A 12 -39.58 12.53 -4.31
N GLN A 13 -38.53 13.37 -4.46
CA GLN A 13 -38.46 14.32 -5.58
C GLN A 13 -37.01 14.68 -5.98
N THR A 14 -36.79 14.99 -7.26
CA THR A 14 -35.48 15.17 -7.94
C THR A 14 -35.37 16.49 -8.72
N LYS A 15 -34.12 16.94 -9.01
CA LYS A 15 -33.61 17.85 -10.09
C LYS A 15 -32.48 18.78 -9.60
N ASP A 16 -31.58 19.35 -10.41
CA ASP A 16 -30.87 18.90 -11.65
C ASP A 16 -29.85 19.99 -12.08
N ALA A 17 -28.95 19.69 -13.05
CA ALA A 17 -28.12 20.64 -13.86
C ALA A 17 -27.02 21.47 -13.12
N GLU A 18 -25.71 21.28 -13.39
CA GLU A 18 -24.85 21.87 -14.47
C GLU A 18 -24.33 23.31 -14.19
N GLN A 19 -23.15 23.80 -14.67
CA GLN A 19 -22.18 23.30 -15.66
C GLN A 19 -20.75 23.91 -15.47
N ALA A 20 -19.79 23.45 -16.29
CA ALA A 20 -18.50 24.06 -16.68
C ALA A 20 -17.32 24.06 -15.66
N GLY A 21 -16.05 23.89 -16.09
CA GLY A 21 -15.58 23.62 -17.46
C GLY A 21 -14.07 23.29 -17.61
N THR A 22 -13.77 22.65 -18.74
CA THR A 22 -12.49 22.36 -19.46
C THR A 22 -11.48 23.53 -19.46
N VAL A 23 -10.17 23.40 -19.75
CA VAL A 23 -9.27 22.42 -20.43
C VAL A 23 -7.96 22.27 -19.61
N GLU A 24 -6.88 21.50 -19.85
CA GLU A 24 -6.35 20.46 -20.79
C GLU A 24 -5.04 19.89 -20.13
N SER A 25 -4.11 19.05 -20.62
CA SER A 25 -3.84 18.13 -21.76
C SER A 25 -2.60 17.27 -21.35
N VAL A 26 -2.20 16.11 -21.89
CA VAL A 26 -2.83 15.11 -22.79
C VAL A 26 -2.07 13.76 -22.63
N ALA A 27 -2.69 12.63 -22.98
CA ALA A 27 -1.99 11.39 -23.37
C ALA A 27 -2.85 10.62 -24.39
N LYS A 28 -2.20 9.91 -25.31
CA LYS A 28 -2.85 9.30 -26.50
C LYS A 28 -3.48 7.94 -26.17
N PRO A 29 -4.65 7.57 -26.72
CA PRO A 29 -5.17 6.22 -26.60
C PRO A 29 -4.27 5.24 -27.39
N GLU A 30 -3.75 4.22 -26.72
CA GLU A 30 -3.16 3.06 -27.40
C GLU A 30 -4.24 2.03 -27.73
N GLU A 31 -4.13 1.49 -28.94
CA GLU A 31 -5.02 0.51 -29.53
C GLU A 31 -5.25 -0.73 -28.67
N SER A 32 -6.48 -1.25 -28.71
CA SER A 32 -6.76 -2.65 -28.39
C SER A 32 -5.72 -3.56 -29.07
N PRO A 33 -5.18 -4.59 -28.39
CA PRO A 33 -4.06 -5.36 -28.91
C PRO A 33 -4.38 -5.92 -30.30
N ALA A 34 -3.59 -5.51 -31.29
CA ALA A 34 -3.75 -5.94 -32.66
C ALA A 34 -3.63 -7.47 -32.74
N VAL A 35 -4.74 -8.14 -33.06
CA VAL A 35 -4.73 -9.58 -33.32
C VAL A 35 -4.00 -9.79 -34.63
N GLU A 36 -2.73 -10.17 -34.55
CA GLU A 36 -1.93 -10.52 -35.73
C GLU A 36 -2.48 -11.81 -36.35
N GLN A 37 -3.40 -11.63 -37.31
CA GLN A 37 -4.12 -12.71 -37.96
C GLN A 37 -3.18 -13.54 -38.83
N LYS A 38 -2.60 -14.60 -38.24
CA LYS A 38 -2.16 -15.75 -39.04
C LYS A 38 -3.34 -16.27 -39.86
N PRO A 39 -3.13 -16.65 -41.13
CA PRO A 39 -4.21 -17.01 -42.03
C PRO A 39 -4.90 -18.29 -41.54
N GLN A 40 -6.18 -18.18 -41.19
CA GLN A 40 -7.08 -19.31 -41.11
C GLN A 40 -7.87 -19.40 -42.42
N ASP A 41 -7.36 -20.21 -43.36
CA ASP A 41 -8.20 -20.86 -44.36
C ASP A 41 -9.15 -21.82 -43.64
N ASP A 42 -10.29 -21.29 -43.19
CA ASP A 42 -11.56 -22.00 -42.87
C ASP A 42 -12.55 -20.96 -42.32
N ALA A 43 -13.05 -20.09 -43.21
CA ALA A 43 -13.93 -18.98 -42.83
C ALA A 43 -15.34 -19.47 -42.43
N LYS A 44 -15.54 -19.84 -41.16
CA LYS A 44 -16.88 -20.12 -40.62
C LYS A 44 -17.76 -18.86 -40.75
N PRO A 45 -19.02 -18.96 -41.27
CA PRO A 45 -19.87 -17.78 -41.46
C PRO A 45 -20.07 -16.97 -40.17
N PRO A 46 -20.17 -15.64 -40.26
CA PRO A 46 -20.42 -14.78 -39.11
C PRO A 46 -21.77 -15.14 -38.47
N LEU A 47 -21.88 -14.92 -37.15
CA LEU A 47 -22.98 -15.47 -36.34
C LEU A 47 -24.39 -15.17 -36.86
N ARG A 48 -24.60 -14.04 -37.57
CA ARG A 48 -25.89 -13.65 -38.15
C ARG A 48 -26.30 -14.43 -39.40
N GLU A 49 -25.36 -15.07 -40.08
CA GLU A 49 -25.56 -15.82 -41.34
C GLU A 49 -25.74 -17.33 -41.10
N LEU A 50 -25.49 -17.82 -39.89
CA LEU A 50 -25.78 -19.20 -39.51
C LEU A 50 -27.30 -19.47 -39.39
N PRO A 51 -27.78 -20.71 -39.59
CA PRO A 51 -29.16 -21.09 -39.33
C PRO A 51 -29.61 -20.74 -37.90
N LEU A 52 -30.88 -20.40 -37.71
CA LEU A 52 -31.41 -19.92 -36.41
C LEU A 52 -31.10 -20.89 -35.25
N GLU A 53 -31.22 -22.19 -35.46
CA GLU A 53 -30.83 -23.24 -34.50
C GLU A 53 -29.35 -23.16 -34.07
N GLU A 54 -28.43 -22.89 -35.00
CA GLU A 54 -27.02 -22.69 -34.68
C GLU A 54 -26.78 -21.38 -33.93
N GLN A 55 -27.49 -20.30 -34.30
CA GLN A 55 -27.45 -19.04 -33.55
C GLN A 55 -27.90 -19.28 -32.10
N LEU A 56 -29.08 -19.87 -31.89
CA LEU A 56 -29.61 -20.19 -30.57
C LEU A 56 -28.65 -21.09 -29.77
N SER A 57 -28.02 -22.08 -30.41
CA SER A 57 -27.01 -22.94 -29.77
C SER A 57 -25.79 -22.15 -29.30
N VAL A 58 -25.27 -21.22 -30.11
CA VAL A 58 -24.15 -20.36 -29.74
C VAL A 58 -24.53 -19.37 -28.63
N TRP A 59 -25.69 -18.72 -28.75
CA TRP A 59 -26.17 -17.78 -27.73
C TRP A 59 -26.39 -18.47 -26.37
N GLN A 60 -26.93 -19.68 -26.33
CA GLN A 60 -27.04 -20.47 -25.09
C GLN A 60 -25.66 -20.83 -24.49
N LYS A 61 -24.67 -21.19 -25.32
CA LYS A 61 -23.30 -21.47 -24.87
C LYS A 61 -22.62 -20.22 -24.29
N THR A 62 -22.78 -19.08 -24.96
CA THR A 62 -22.28 -17.78 -24.50
C THR A 62 -22.95 -17.35 -23.19
N ALA A 63 -24.27 -17.49 -23.08
CA ALA A 63 -25.02 -17.19 -21.86
C ALA A 63 -24.53 -18.02 -20.66
N ARG A 64 -24.37 -19.34 -20.82
CA ARG A 64 -23.80 -20.21 -19.77
C ARG A 64 -22.37 -19.82 -19.41
N LYS A 65 -21.52 -19.54 -20.40
CA LYS A 65 -20.16 -19.05 -20.16
C LYS A 65 -20.16 -17.76 -19.34
N HIS A 66 -21.06 -16.81 -19.63
CA HIS A 66 -21.19 -15.56 -18.89
C HIS A 66 -21.72 -15.80 -17.46
N GLU A 67 -22.65 -16.72 -17.28
CA GLU A 67 -23.18 -17.12 -15.97
C GLU A 67 -22.07 -17.76 -15.09
N ASP A 68 -21.28 -18.66 -15.65
CA ASP A 68 -20.17 -19.32 -14.94
C ASP A 68 -19.01 -18.35 -14.68
N GLN A 69 -18.72 -17.43 -15.61
CA GLN A 69 -17.75 -16.36 -15.39
C GLN A 69 -18.22 -15.37 -14.31
N ALA A 70 -19.53 -15.04 -14.24
CA ALA A 70 -20.07 -14.22 -13.16
C ALA A 70 -19.94 -14.90 -11.79
N LYS A 71 -20.16 -16.22 -11.72
CA LYS A 71 -19.91 -17.02 -10.50
C LYS A 71 -18.43 -17.05 -10.09
N ALA A 72 -17.53 -17.15 -11.07
CA ALA A 72 -16.07 -17.10 -10.82
C ALA A 72 -15.66 -15.72 -10.31
N ASN A 73 -15.96 -14.67 -11.07
CA ASN A 73 -15.67 -13.27 -10.70
C ASN A 73 -16.21 -12.93 -9.29
N LYS A 74 -17.41 -13.40 -8.93
CA LYS A 74 -17.94 -13.21 -7.57
C LYS A 74 -17.07 -13.90 -6.51
N ARG A 75 -16.68 -15.16 -6.71
CA ARG A 75 -15.82 -15.88 -5.74
C ARG A 75 -14.46 -15.22 -5.58
N ASP A 76 -13.89 -14.71 -6.66
CA ASP A 76 -12.61 -14.01 -6.65
C ASP A 76 -12.72 -12.66 -5.91
N LEU A 77 -13.85 -11.95 -6.07
CA LEU A 77 -14.19 -10.73 -5.31
C LEU A 77 -14.43 -11.03 -3.83
N ASP A 78 -15.27 -12.02 -3.51
CA ASP A 78 -15.56 -12.47 -2.14
C ASP A 78 -14.25 -12.87 -1.41
N LYS A 79 -13.31 -13.52 -2.11
CA LYS A 79 -11.96 -13.81 -1.60
C LYS A 79 -11.12 -12.55 -1.44
N ALA A 80 -11.06 -11.68 -2.45
CA ALA A 80 -10.25 -10.46 -2.40
C ALA A 80 -10.67 -9.54 -1.23
N ASN A 81 -11.95 -9.49 -0.88
CA ASN A 81 -12.44 -8.77 0.29
C ASN A 81 -11.97 -9.39 1.62
N ALA A 82 -11.91 -10.73 1.73
CA ALA A 82 -11.38 -11.40 2.90
C ALA A 82 -9.85 -11.19 3.03
N ASP A 83 -9.11 -11.42 1.94
CA ASP A 83 -7.68 -11.13 1.79
C ASP A 83 -7.33 -9.65 2.09
N LEU A 84 -8.28 -8.71 1.94
CA LEU A 84 -8.14 -7.29 2.27
C LEU A 84 -8.40 -7.03 3.76
N SER A 85 -9.51 -7.54 4.31
CA SER A 85 -9.87 -7.37 5.73
C SER A 85 -8.85 -7.97 6.69
N GLU A 86 -8.20 -9.08 6.31
CA GLU A 86 -7.07 -9.66 7.03
C GLU A 86 -5.89 -8.67 7.09
N ARG A 87 -5.50 -8.11 5.94
CA ARG A 87 -4.38 -7.14 5.83
C ARG A 87 -4.66 -5.80 6.49
N GLU A 88 -5.91 -5.33 6.52
CA GLU A 88 -6.26 -4.13 7.30
C GLU A 88 -6.07 -4.35 8.80
N THR A 89 -6.29 -5.58 9.28
CA THR A 89 -6.04 -5.97 10.67
C THR A 89 -4.54 -6.04 10.95
N GLU A 90 -3.76 -6.75 10.13
CA GLU A 90 -2.28 -6.81 10.23
C GLU A 90 -1.65 -5.40 10.21
N LEU A 91 -2.15 -4.52 9.33
CA LEU A 91 -1.69 -3.14 9.20
C LEU A 91 -2.01 -2.30 10.45
N LEU A 92 -3.16 -2.52 11.08
CA LEU A 92 -3.51 -1.84 12.33
C LEU A 92 -2.63 -2.31 13.48
N GLU A 93 -2.44 -3.62 13.64
CA GLU A 93 -1.54 -4.19 14.65
C GLU A 93 -0.11 -3.67 14.51
N ALA A 94 0.46 -3.72 13.30
CA ALA A 94 1.80 -3.20 13.03
C ALA A 94 1.93 -1.68 13.31
N ARG A 95 0.87 -0.90 13.12
CA ARG A 95 0.84 0.53 13.48
C ARG A 95 0.75 0.76 14.99
N ILE A 96 0.01 -0.07 15.73
CA ILE A 96 -0.03 -0.04 17.20
C ILE A 96 1.35 -0.40 17.77
N GLU A 97 1.99 -1.46 17.25
CA GLU A 97 3.34 -1.85 17.66
C GLU A 97 4.36 -0.76 17.36
N ASN A 98 4.31 -0.16 16.16
CA ASN A 98 5.18 0.96 15.81
C ASN A 98 5.00 2.17 16.76
N ALA A 99 3.76 2.52 17.13
CA ALA A 99 3.52 3.56 18.13
C ALA A 99 4.08 3.19 19.52
N LYS A 100 3.95 1.93 19.94
CA LYS A 100 4.54 1.43 21.19
C LYS A 100 6.08 1.41 21.15
N LEU A 101 6.70 1.22 19.99
CA LEU A 101 8.15 1.34 19.81
C LEU A 101 8.61 2.81 19.85
N HIS A 102 7.85 3.74 19.26
CA HIS A 102 8.10 5.18 19.41
C HIS A 102 8.06 5.63 20.87
N LEU A 103 7.05 5.20 21.65
CA LEU A 103 7.00 5.49 23.08
C LEU A 103 8.25 5.04 23.87
N LYS A 104 8.87 3.92 23.52
CA LYS A 104 10.12 3.46 24.15
C LYS A 104 11.33 4.35 23.83
N LEU A 105 11.34 4.96 22.64
CA LEU A 105 12.38 5.88 22.20
C LEU A 105 12.21 7.27 22.82
N ASP A 106 10.98 7.78 22.81
CA ASP A 106 10.64 9.16 23.19
C ASP A 106 10.45 9.33 24.72
N HIS A 107 10.00 8.28 25.42
CA HIS A 107 9.72 8.28 26.87
C HIS A 107 10.46 7.17 27.65
N PRO A 108 11.80 7.08 27.61
CA PRO A 108 12.57 5.99 28.21
C PRO A 108 12.64 6.00 29.76
N GLU A 109 12.03 6.99 30.41
CA GLU A 109 11.67 6.89 31.83
C GLU A 109 10.60 5.83 32.11
N LEU A 110 9.72 5.54 31.14
CA LEU A 110 8.68 4.52 31.21
C LEU A 110 9.29 3.12 31.04
N PRO A 111 8.98 2.15 31.92
CA PRO A 111 9.43 0.78 31.73
C PRO A 111 8.62 0.08 30.64
N ASP A 112 9.27 -0.75 29.82
CA ASP A 112 8.65 -1.60 28.80
C ASP A 112 7.41 -2.36 29.29
N ALA A 113 7.46 -2.88 30.51
CA ALA A 113 6.36 -3.59 31.14
C ALA A 113 5.10 -2.72 31.33
N LEU A 114 5.24 -1.40 31.51
CA LEU A 114 4.13 -0.47 31.57
C LEU A 114 3.59 -0.18 30.16
N ILE A 115 4.47 0.07 29.18
CA ILE A 115 4.09 0.29 27.77
C ILE A 115 3.33 -0.92 27.20
N ALA A 116 3.70 -2.14 27.63
CA ALA A 116 2.98 -3.36 27.30
C ALA A 116 1.52 -3.41 27.83
N THR A 117 1.19 -2.68 28.90
CA THR A 117 -0.19 -2.59 29.43
C THR A 117 -1.10 -1.62 28.67
N CYS A 118 -0.59 -0.89 27.68
CA CYS A 118 -1.39 0.00 26.85
C CYS A 118 -2.38 -0.80 25.99
N ASP A 119 -3.67 -0.62 26.29
CA ASP A 119 -4.85 -1.26 25.68
C ASP A 119 -5.38 -0.51 24.43
N ARG A 120 -4.76 0.62 24.07
CA ARG A 120 -5.24 1.51 23.00
C ARG A 120 -5.02 0.90 21.62
N THR A 121 -6.08 0.93 20.80
CA THR A 121 -6.13 0.37 19.45
C THR A 121 -5.72 1.35 18.35
N ASP A 122 -5.65 2.66 18.63
CA ASP A 122 -5.24 3.66 17.65
C ASP A 122 -3.82 4.16 17.92
N PRO A 123 -2.96 4.32 16.90
CA PRO A 123 -1.58 4.79 17.08
C PRO A 123 -1.45 6.14 17.80
N ASP A 124 -2.38 7.06 17.59
CA ASP A 124 -2.36 8.38 18.24
C ASP A 124 -2.94 8.33 19.67
N SER A 125 -3.92 7.45 19.91
CA SER A 125 -4.40 7.12 21.26
C SER A 125 -3.29 6.46 22.11
N VAL A 126 -2.43 5.64 21.50
CA VAL A 126 -1.22 5.08 22.14
C VAL A 126 -0.24 6.21 22.52
N LYS A 127 0.05 7.14 21.61
CA LYS A 127 0.96 8.28 21.88
C LYS A 127 0.48 9.13 23.04
N ALA A 128 -0.77 9.61 22.99
CA ALA A 128 -1.35 10.47 24.03
C ALA A 128 -1.41 9.77 25.40
N TRP A 129 -1.67 8.46 25.43
CA TRP A 129 -1.56 7.65 26.65
C TRP A 129 -0.11 7.63 27.18
N GLY A 130 0.88 7.47 26.31
CA GLY A 130 2.29 7.45 26.70
C GLY A 130 2.79 8.80 27.23
N GLU A 131 2.38 9.91 26.62
CA GLU A 131 2.63 11.27 27.10
C GLU A 131 2.08 11.46 28.52
N GLN A 132 0.80 11.13 28.74
CA GLN A 132 0.14 11.19 30.04
C GLN A 132 0.85 10.31 31.09
N MET A 133 1.24 9.08 30.72
CA MET A 133 1.96 8.20 31.63
C MET A 133 3.38 8.70 31.93
N SER A 134 4.04 9.38 30.99
CA SER A 134 5.34 10.03 31.19
C SER A 134 5.27 11.16 32.22
N GLU A 135 4.21 11.97 32.20
CA GLU A 135 3.98 12.99 33.23
C GLU A 135 3.77 12.36 34.62
N ILE A 136 2.86 11.39 34.73
CA ILE A 136 2.54 10.70 35.99
C ILE A 136 3.79 9.99 36.55
N TRP A 137 4.49 9.24 35.71
CA TRP A 137 5.65 8.44 36.13
C TRP A 137 6.85 9.33 36.45
N GLY A 138 7.10 10.37 35.65
CA GLY A 138 8.16 11.36 35.87
C GLY A 138 7.96 12.18 37.15
N ALA A 139 6.72 12.58 37.44
CA ALA A 139 6.37 13.24 38.70
C ALA A 139 6.55 12.30 39.92
N SER A 140 6.25 11.00 39.77
CA SER A 140 6.34 10.02 40.86
C SER A 140 7.76 9.47 41.10
N HIS A 141 8.65 9.44 40.11
CA HIS A 141 9.95 8.74 40.20
C HIS A 141 11.19 9.64 40.01
N GLY A 142 11.00 10.94 39.68
CA GLY A 142 12.08 11.91 39.53
C GLY A 142 12.76 11.84 38.16
N SER A 143 12.84 12.98 37.47
CA SER A 143 13.35 13.09 36.09
C SER A 143 14.88 13.03 36.01
N GLY A 144 15.47 11.89 36.38
CA GLY A 144 16.92 11.65 36.31
C GLY A 144 17.41 11.01 35.01
N ARG A 145 16.51 10.49 34.16
CA ARG A 145 16.89 9.57 33.05
C ARG A 145 16.94 10.20 31.65
N LYS A 146 16.25 11.33 31.41
CA LYS A 146 16.15 11.96 30.08
C LYS A 146 17.50 12.47 29.51
N ALA A 147 18.53 12.64 30.34
CA ALA A 147 19.87 13.03 29.89
C ALA A 147 20.62 11.91 29.14
N ALA A 148 20.56 10.67 29.67
CA ALA A 148 21.43 9.58 29.23
C ALA A 148 21.16 9.09 27.80
N ILE A 149 19.94 9.26 27.28
CA ILE A 149 19.56 8.79 25.95
C ILE A 149 19.80 9.84 24.86
N ASN A 150 19.77 11.13 25.19
CA ASN A 150 20.33 12.15 24.31
C ASN A 150 21.85 11.93 24.13
N GLU A 151 22.57 11.61 25.23
CA GLU A 151 23.97 11.21 25.16
C GLU A 151 24.20 9.91 24.34
N THR A 152 23.32 8.92 24.46
CA THR A 152 23.40 7.65 23.71
C THR A 152 23.10 7.84 22.21
N MET A 153 22.08 8.63 21.84
CA MET A 153 21.82 8.96 20.43
C MET A 153 22.92 9.84 19.84
N GLN A 154 23.51 10.76 20.62
CA GLN A 154 24.67 11.53 20.20
C GLN A 154 25.92 10.66 20.05
N SER A 155 26.15 9.67 20.91
CA SER A 155 27.28 8.75 20.76
C SER A 155 27.12 7.86 19.54
N PHE A 156 25.92 7.32 19.29
CA PHE A 156 25.65 6.50 18.08
C PHE A 156 25.83 7.32 16.79
N ASN A 157 25.26 8.53 16.72
CA ASN A 157 25.49 9.43 15.59
C ASN A 157 26.97 9.82 15.44
N ARG A 158 27.68 10.08 16.55
CA ARG A 158 29.12 10.39 16.52
C ARG A 158 29.94 9.21 16.01
N THR A 159 29.59 7.97 16.37
CA THR A 159 30.23 6.76 15.85
C THR A 159 30.07 6.67 14.33
N LEU A 160 28.83 6.75 13.83
CA LEU A 160 28.52 6.71 12.39
C LEU A 160 29.26 7.80 11.59
N HIS A 161 29.45 9.00 12.16
CA HIS A 161 30.22 10.06 11.51
C HIS A 161 31.73 9.89 11.68
N SER A 162 32.22 9.25 12.75
CA SER A 162 33.65 9.00 12.97
C SER A 162 34.24 7.91 12.07
N GLU A 163 33.44 6.91 11.67
CA GLU A 163 33.85 5.90 10.69
C GLU A 163 34.20 6.51 9.32
N SER A 164 33.65 7.69 8.99
CA SER A 164 33.98 8.43 7.76
C SER A 164 35.36 9.09 7.76
N ASN A 165 36.06 9.16 8.91
CA ASN A 165 37.23 10.03 9.06
C ASN A 165 38.34 9.44 9.96
N THR A 166 38.72 8.18 9.72
CA THR A 166 39.95 7.58 10.29
C THR A 166 41.02 7.38 9.20
N PRO A 167 42.26 7.88 9.37
CA PRO A 167 43.31 7.72 8.37
C PRO A 167 44.07 6.40 8.50
N SER A 168 44.31 5.74 7.36
CA SER A 168 45.33 4.71 7.14
C SER A 168 45.14 3.31 7.78
N GLY A 169 44.28 2.49 7.17
CA GLY A 169 44.33 1.01 7.26
C GLY A 169 44.06 0.36 5.89
N LYS A 170 45.10 -0.14 5.20
CA LYS A 170 45.00 -0.56 3.78
C LYS A 170 44.42 -1.98 3.56
N THR A 171 43.10 -2.15 3.69
CA THR A 171 42.36 -3.30 3.13
C THR A 171 40.96 -2.90 2.64
N GLY A 172 40.87 -1.85 1.80
CA GLY A 172 39.61 -1.40 1.24
C GLY A 172 39.26 -2.09 -0.09
N SER A 173 38.21 -2.92 -0.09
CA SER A 173 37.43 -3.15 -1.31
C SER A 173 36.77 -1.83 -1.74
N PRO A 174 36.62 -1.53 -3.05
CA PRO A 174 36.00 -0.28 -3.49
C PRO A 174 34.58 -0.13 -2.93
N SER A 175 34.19 1.10 -2.55
CA SER A 175 32.79 1.38 -2.22
C SER A 175 31.91 1.08 -3.45
N PHE A 176 30.64 0.73 -3.23
CA PHE A 176 29.67 0.61 -4.32
C PHE A 176 29.62 1.89 -5.19
N ASN A 177 29.77 3.06 -4.55
CA ASN A 177 29.84 4.35 -5.24
C ASN A 177 31.11 4.47 -6.12
N ASP A 178 32.28 4.03 -5.63
CA ASP A 178 33.53 4.02 -6.41
C ASP A 178 33.43 3.06 -7.60
N LEU A 179 32.81 1.90 -7.40
CA LEU A 179 32.64 0.88 -8.43
C LEU A 179 31.65 1.33 -9.53
N MET A 180 30.60 2.08 -9.15
CA MET A 180 29.71 2.76 -10.10
C MET A 180 30.40 3.92 -10.82
N GLN A 181 31.17 4.76 -10.11
CA GLN A 181 32.00 5.82 -10.70
C GLN A 181 33.01 5.26 -11.71
N GLN A 182 33.62 4.11 -11.42
CA GLN A 182 34.54 3.42 -12.32
C GLN A 182 33.82 2.90 -13.57
N ARG A 183 32.71 2.16 -13.41
CA ARG A 183 31.93 1.66 -14.57
C ARG A 183 31.43 2.78 -15.48
N LEU A 184 31.01 3.92 -14.93
CA LEU A 184 30.60 5.10 -15.72
C LEU A 184 31.77 5.72 -16.50
N LYS A 185 33.00 5.72 -15.94
CA LYS A 185 34.21 6.16 -16.64
C LYS A 185 34.61 5.16 -17.74
N GLU A 186 34.52 3.87 -17.48
CA GLU A 186 34.82 2.79 -18.43
C GLU A 186 33.85 2.81 -19.63
N ALA A 187 32.54 2.90 -19.39
CA ALA A 187 31.52 3.02 -20.44
C ALA A 187 31.73 4.28 -21.31
N ARG A 188 32.08 5.41 -20.69
CA ARG A 188 32.40 6.66 -21.40
C ARG A 188 33.70 6.55 -22.21
N ALA A 189 34.68 5.78 -21.74
CA ALA A 189 35.92 5.52 -22.45
C ALA A 189 35.76 4.51 -23.61
N GLN A 190 34.78 3.59 -23.54
CA GLN A 190 34.39 2.74 -24.66
C GLN A 190 33.68 3.55 -25.75
N TYR A 191 32.65 4.34 -25.41
CA TYR A 191 31.95 5.24 -26.34
C TYR A 191 32.85 6.29 -27.01
N SER A 192 34.03 6.58 -26.44
CA SER A 192 35.04 7.49 -27.01
C SER A 192 36.07 6.79 -27.91
N LYS A 193 35.96 5.48 -28.13
CA LYS A 193 36.81 4.68 -29.05
C LYS A 193 36.07 4.18 -30.29
N GLU A 194 34.75 4.39 -30.35
CA GLU A 194 33.88 4.04 -31.47
C GLU A 194 33.53 5.27 -32.33
N LYS A 195 34.43 6.26 -32.34
CA LYS A 195 34.44 7.48 -33.16
C LYS A 195 35.85 7.82 -33.62
#